data_AF-A0A2U1FKT6-F1
#
_entry.id   AF-A0A2U1FKT6-F1
#
_cell.length_a   1.000
_cell.length_b   1.000
_cell.length_c   1.000
_cell.angle_alpha   90.00
_cell.angle_beta   90.00
_cell.angle_gamma   90.00
#
_symmetry.space_group_name_H-M   'P 1'
#
loop_
_entity.id
_entity.type
_entity.pdbx_description
1 polymer ?
#
loop_
_entity_poly.entity_id
_entity_poly.type
_entity_poly.pdbx_seq_one_letter_code
_entity_poly.pdbx_strand_id
1 'polypeptide(L)'
;MVKYHHLTREQRYAITLPKEGQSFRSIARTIEVSASTISREGLGVTRRIKFTLIIERKSGRKVSRKFTPSMHREAEVLLVEQRRWPEQISGRLCRSGRPMIGKTTLYKWLHEDKWQGGKLYTYCRHCLCYRKRSLATPMPII
;
A
#
# COMPACT_ATOMS: atom_id res chain seq x y z
N MET A 1 -16.69 14.38 -39.63
CA MET A 1 -16.32 14.49 -38.20
C MET A 1 -17.40 13.77 -37.40
N VAL A 2 -17.09 12.66 -36.72
CA VAL A 2 -18.10 11.93 -35.93
C VAL A 2 -18.29 12.65 -34.60
N LYS A 3 -19.52 13.08 -34.31
CA LYS A 3 -19.85 13.78 -33.07
C LYS A 3 -19.78 12.78 -31.92
N TYR A 4 -18.97 13.07 -30.91
CA TYR A 4 -18.88 12.22 -29.72
C TYR A 4 -20.12 12.41 -28.86
N HIS A 5 -20.95 11.38 -28.75
CA HIS A 5 -22.15 11.41 -27.93
C HIS A 5 -21.82 10.94 -26.51
N HIS A 6 -21.90 11.88 -25.56
CA HIS A 6 -21.78 11.57 -24.13
C HIS A 6 -23.08 10.95 -23.62
N LEU A 7 -22.97 9.95 -22.74
CA LEU A 7 -24.13 9.40 -22.06
C LEU A 7 -24.80 10.45 -21.18
N THR A 8 -26.14 10.44 -21.17
CA THR A 8 -26.91 11.28 -20.27
C THR A 8 -26.81 10.76 -18.83
N ARG A 9 -27.19 11.60 -17.86
CA ARG A 9 -27.17 11.23 -16.44
C ARG A 9 -28.02 9.99 -16.15
N GLU A 10 -29.19 9.88 -16.77
CA GLU A 10 -30.12 8.76 -16.61
C GLU A 10 -29.51 7.44 -17.13
N GLN A 11 -28.87 7.49 -18.29
CA GLN A 11 -28.18 6.34 -18.87
C GLN A 11 -27.03 5.86 -17.99
N ARG A 12 -26.29 6.78 -17.37
CA ARG A 12 -25.22 6.44 -16.42
C ARG A 12 -25.75 5.80 -15.13
N TYR A 13 -26.94 6.18 -14.67
CA TYR A 13 -27.56 5.54 -13.50
C TYR A 13 -27.88 4.07 -13.78
N ALA A 14 -28.43 3.76 -14.94
CA ALA A 14 -28.74 2.38 -15.33
C ALA A 14 -27.49 1.49 -15.43
N ILE A 15 -26.32 2.06 -15.72
CA ILE A 15 -25.03 1.34 -15.72
C ILE A 15 -24.50 1.15 -14.29
N THR A 16 -24.67 2.15 -13.42
CA THR A 16 -24.13 2.16 -12.05
C THR A 16 -24.96 1.28 -11.11
N LEU A 17 -26.27 1.25 -11.28
CA LEU A 17 -27.25 0.52 -10.47
C LEU A 17 -28.11 -0.37 -11.39
N PRO A 18 -27.54 -1.46 -11.93
CA PRO A 18 -28.30 -2.39 -12.77
C PRO A 18 -29.33 -3.15 -11.92
N LYS A 19 -30.50 -3.45 -12.52
CA LYS A 19 -31.48 -4.36 -11.91
C LYS A 19 -30.87 -5.76 -11.77
N GLU A 20 -31.29 -6.50 -10.75
CA GLU A 20 -30.77 -7.84 -10.46
C GLU A 20 -30.80 -8.74 -11.70
N GLY A 21 -29.67 -9.39 -11.99
CA GLY A 21 -29.51 -10.31 -13.12
C GLY A 21 -29.36 -9.66 -14.51
N GLN A 22 -29.38 -8.33 -14.64
CA GLN A 22 -29.19 -7.70 -15.94
C GLN A 22 -27.72 -7.69 -16.38
N SER A 23 -27.46 -8.22 -17.57
CA SER A 23 -26.16 -8.10 -18.22
C SER A 23 -25.99 -6.72 -18.86
N PHE A 24 -24.73 -6.26 -19.00
CA PHE A 24 -24.41 -5.03 -19.75
C PHE A 24 -24.96 -5.03 -21.18
N ARG A 25 -25.07 -6.20 -21.82
CA ARG A 25 -25.71 -6.34 -23.14
C ARG A 25 -27.21 -6.10 -23.10
N SER A 26 -27.90 -6.52 -22.03
CA SER A 26 -29.33 -6.25 -21.86
C SER A 26 -29.57 -4.75 -21.69
N ILE A 27 -28.78 -4.11 -20.82
CA ILE A 27 -28.83 -2.66 -20.55
C ILE A 27 -28.53 -1.84 -21.83
N ALA A 28 -27.58 -2.31 -22.64
CA ALA A 28 -27.23 -1.72 -23.93
C ALA A 28 -28.41 -1.68 -24.90
N ARG A 29 -29.20 -2.76 -24.97
CA ARG A 29 -30.40 -2.80 -25.81
C ARG A 29 -31.47 -1.87 -25.30
N THR A 30 -31.70 -1.83 -23.99
CA THR A 30 -32.75 -0.98 -23.39
C THR A 30 -32.47 0.52 -23.56
N ILE A 31 -31.20 0.91 -23.51
CA ILE A 31 -30.78 2.32 -23.57
C ILE A 31 -30.39 2.73 -25.01
N GLU A 32 -30.41 1.79 -25.96
CA GLU A 32 -29.99 1.97 -27.35
C GLU A 32 -28.55 2.49 -27.51
N VAL A 33 -27.67 2.07 -26.60
CA VAL A 33 -26.25 2.43 -26.60
C VAL A 33 -25.41 1.19 -26.88
N SER A 34 -24.28 1.37 -27.57
CA SER A 34 -23.38 0.26 -27.86
C SER A 34 -22.88 -0.44 -26.58
N ALA A 35 -22.77 -1.78 -26.64
CA ALA A 35 -22.29 -2.58 -25.51
C ALA A 35 -20.85 -2.21 -25.09
N SER A 36 -20.03 -1.73 -26.03
CA SER A 36 -18.65 -1.31 -25.75
C SER A 36 -18.62 0.01 -24.95
N THR A 37 -19.51 0.95 -25.22
CA THR A 37 -19.65 2.19 -24.45
C THR A 37 -20.03 1.91 -23.00
N ILE A 38 -21.01 1.02 -22.78
CA ILE A 38 -21.45 0.63 -21.43
C ILE A 38 -20.35 -0.12 -20.68
N SER A 39 -19.62 -1.01 -21.35
CA SER A 39 -18.50 -1.73 -20.75
C SER A 39 -17.39 -0.78 -20.28
N ARG A 40 -17.04 0.23 -21.09
CA ARG A 40 -16.02 1.23 -20.75
C ARG A 40 -16.41 2.07 -19.53
N GLU A 41 -17.66 2.51 -19.44
CA GLU A 41 -18.19 3.26 -18.30
C GLU A 41 -18.29 2.40 -17.03
N GLY A 42 -18.83 1.17 -17.14
CA GLY A 42 -18.93 0.23 -16.02
C GLY A 42 -17.58 -0.15 -15.41
N LEU A 43 -16.53 -0.24 -16.24
CA LEU A 43 -15.15 -0.41 -15.77
C LEU A 43 -14.64 0.79 -14.94
N GLY A 44 -15.06 2.01 -15.29
CA GLY A 44 -14.75 3.22 -14.53
C GLY A 44 -15.41 3.21 -13.15
N VAL A 45 -16.70 2.86 -13.09
CA VAL A 45 -17.46 2.72 -11.83
C VAL A 45 -16.84 1.65 -10.93
N THR A 46 -16.55 0.47 -11.50
CA THR A 46 -15.91 -0.64 -10.76
C THR A 46 -14.55 -0.25 -10.22
N ARG A 47 -13.74 0.50 -10.98
CA ARG A 47 -12.45 1.03 -10.52
C ARG A 47 -12.63 1.99 -9.34
N ARG A 48 -13.62 2.88 -9.40
CA ARG A 48 -13.93 3.84 -8.33
C ARG A 48 -14.38 3.14 -7.05
N ILE A 49 -15.28 2.15 -7.15
CA ILE A 49 -15.74 1.33 -6.01
C ILE A 49 -14.57 0.51 -5.43
N LYS A 50 -13.72 -0.09 -6.27
CA LYS A 50 -12.51 -0.76 -5.78
C LYS A 50 -11.59 0.19 -5.03
N PHE A 51 -11.45 1.42 -5.50
CA PHE A 51 -10.63 2.45 -4.86
C PHE A 51 -11.19 2.86 -3.49
N THR A 52 -12.51 3.09 -3.38
CA THR A 52 -13.15 3.42 -2.08
C THR A 52 -13.01 2.27 -1.09
N LEU A 53 -13.24 1.03 -1.52
CA LEU A 53 -13.03 -0.16 -0.68
C LEU A 53 -11.56 -0.32 -0.24
N ILE A 54 -10.59 0.07 -1.06
CA ILE A 54 -9.17 0.08 -0.67
C ILE A 54 -8.90 1.15 0.40
N ILE A 55 -9.49 2.34 0.28
CA ILE A 55 -9.37 3.41 1.27
C ILE A 55 -9.98 2.98 2.60
N GLU A 56 -11.19 2.41 2.60
CA GLU A 56 -11.86 1.89 3.80
C GLU A 56 -11.07 0.76 4.46
N ARG A 57 -10.51 -0.17 3.68
CA ARG A 57 -9.60 -1.20 4.20
C ARG A 57 -8.31 -0.62 4.78
N LYS A 58 -7.86 0.54 4.29
CA LYS A 58 -6.70 1.24 4.84
C LYS A 58 -7.05 2.01 6.12
N SER A 59 -8.25 2.59 6.22
CA SER A 59 -8.67 3.35 7.40
C SER A 59 -8.89 2.46 8.63
N GLY A 60 -9.29 1.19 8.45
CA GLY A 60 -9.40 0.21 9.54
C GLY A 60 -8.07 -0.35 10.06
N ARG A 61 -6.92 0.02 9.48
CA ARG A 61 -5.62 -0.42 10.00
C ARG A 61 -5.31 0.36 11.28
N LYS A 62 -5.16 -0.37 12.40
CA LYS A 62 -4.74 0.13 13.72
C LYS A 62 -3.66 1.21 13.57
N VAL A 63 -3.88 2.32 14.26
CA VAL A 63 -3.01 3.51 14.38
C VAL A 63 -1.54 3.15 14.18
N SER A 64 -0.84 3.90 13.33
CA SER A 64 0.61 3.81 13.14
C SER A 64 1.27 3.69 14.51
N ARG A 65 1.87 2.52 14.80
CA ARG A 65 2.69 2.34 15.99
C ARG A 65 3.91 3.23 15.78
N LYS A 66 3.85 4.43 16.33
CA LYS A 66 4.93 5.41 16.21
C LYS A 66 6.17 4.82 16.87
N PHE A 67 7.30 4.98 16.21
CA PHE A 67 8.59 4.69 16.80
C PHE A 67 8.91 5.87 17.72
N THR A 68 8.57 5.75 19.00
CA THR A 68 8.72 6.86 19.96
C THR A 68 10.19 7.11 20.28
N PRO A 69 10.57 8.32 20.74
CA PRO A 69 11.96 8.61 21.14
C PRO A 69 12.51 7.64 22.21
N SER A 70 11.66 7.17 23.13
CA SER A 70 12.03 6.15 24.12
C SER A 70 12.42 4.82 23.47
N MET A 71 11.66 4.40 22.46
CA MET A 71 11.91 3.20 21.68
C MET A 71 13.19 3.34 20.83
N HIS A 72 13.47 4.54 20.31
CA HIS A 72 14.74 4.85 19.61
C HIS A 72 15.94 4.63 20.52
N ARG A 73 15.93 5.23 21.71
CA ARG A 73 17.03 5.13 22.67
C ARG A 73 17.27 3.69 23.11
N GLU A 74 16.19 2.94 23.35
CA GLU A 74 16.30 1.53 23.70
C GLU A 74 16.89 0.69 22.54
N ALA A 75 16.42 0.92 21.31
CA ALA A 75 16.93 0.23 20.14
C ALA A 75 18.41 0.55 19.91
N GLU A 76 18.82 1.80 20.11
CA GLU A 76 20.21 2.26 19.99
C GLU A 76 21.12 1.58 21.02
N VAL A 77 20.73 1.55 22.29
CA VAL A 77 21.46 0.84 23.35
C VAL A 77 21.65 -0.64 23.00
N LEU A 78 20.58 -1.32 22.56
CA LEU A 78 20.64 -2.73 22.16
C LEU A 78 21.53 -2.95 20.93
N LEU A 79 21.63 -1.97 20.03
CA LEU A 79 22.42 -2.05 18.82
C LEU A 79 23.91 -1.78 19.07
N VAL A 80 24.22 -0.73 19.83
CA VAL A 80 25.58 -0.22 20.06
C VAL A 80 26.28 -1.02 21.16
N GLU A 81 25.66 -1.14 22.33
CA GLU A 81 26.28 -1.77 23.50
C GLU A 81 26.22 -3.30 23.40
N GLN A 82 25.06 -3.84 23.03
CA GLN A 82 24.84 -5.30 23.01
C GLN A 82 25.07 -5.93 21.64
N ARG A 83 25.46 -5.15 20.62
CA ARG A 83 25.73 -5.60 19.24
C ARG A 83 24.63 -6.50 18.67
N ARG A 84 23.36 -6.21 18.98
CA ARG A 84 22.23 -7.05 18.58
C ARG A 84 21.71 -6.66 17.21
N TRP A 85 21.34 -7.66 16.42
CA TRP A 85 20.77 -7.45 15.08
C TRP A 85 19.31 -6.97 15.17
N PRO A 86 18.78 -6.25 14.16
CA PRO A 86 17.38 -5.81 14.13
C PRO A 86 16.36 -6.91 14.42
N GLU A 87 16.58 -8.14 13.93
CA GLU A 87 15.75 -9.30 14.23
C GLU A 87 15.80 -9.71 15.70
N GLN A 88 16.99 -9.67 16.31
CA GLN A 88 17.18 -10.01 17.72
C GLN A 88 16.62 -8.94 18.65
N ILE A 89 16.71 -7.67 18.27
CA ILE A 89 16.10 -6.54 18.99
C ILE A 89 14.58 -6.74 18.98
N SER A 90 13.98 -6.91 17.81
CA SER A 90 12.54 -7.15 17.67
C SER A 90 12.07 -8.37 18.49
N GLY A 91 12.81 -9.48 18.41
CA GLY A 91 12.49 -10.70 19.16
C GLY A 91 12.67 -10.59 20.68
N ARG A 92 13.61 -9.76 21.17
CA ARG A 92 13.77 -9.50 22.61
C ARG A 92 12.66 -8.62 23.14
N LEU A 93 12.35 -7.53 22.44
CA LEU A 93 11.29 -6.60 22.83
C LEU A 93 9.92 -7.29 22.90
N CYS A 94 9.67 -8.21 21.96
CA CYS A 94 8.48 -9.05 21.98
C CYS A 94 8.42 -9.95 23.22
N ARG A 95 9.53 -10.62 23.58
CA ARG A 95 9.58 -11.46 24.79
C ARG A 95 9.48 -10.67 26.09
N SER A 96 9.97 -9.44 26.13
CA SER A 96 9.93 -8.58 27.32
C SER A 96 8.60 -7.83 27.48
N GLY A 97 7.59 -8.08 26.64
CA GLY A 97 6.29 -7.41 26.71
C GLY A 97 6.34 -5.90 26.41
N ARG A 98 7.44 -5.42 25.82
CA ARG A 98 7.65 -4.00 25.48
C ARG A 98 6.94 -3.65 24.17
N PRO A 99 6.62 -2.37 23.90
CA PRO A 99 6.00 -1.96 22.64
C PRO A 99 6.82 -2.48 21.46
N MET A 100 6.21 -3.40 20.71
CA MET A 100 6.91 -4.17 19.68
C MET A 100 7.27 -3.30 18.48
N ILE A 101 8.57 -3.20 18.20
CA ILE A 101 9.10 -2.65 16.95
C ILE A 101 9.30 -3.81 15.97
N GLY A 102 8.73 -3.69 14.77
CA GLY A 102 8.99 -4.64 13.70
C GLY A 102 10.42 -4.51 13.17
N LYS A 103 11.06 -5.61 12.79
CA LYS A 103 12.39 -5.60 12.16
C LYS A 103 12.50 -4.64 10.98
N THR A 104 11.44 -4.52 10.17
CA THR A 104 11.36 -3.59 9.03
C THR A 104 11.45 -2.12 9.45
N THR A 105 10.87 -1.76 10.59
CA THR A 105 10.96 -0.41 11.15
C THR A 105 12.38 -0.08 11.60
N LEU A 106 13.06 -1.03 12.26
CA LEU A 106 14.48 -0.88 12.63
C LEU A 106 15.36 -0.72 11.40
N TYR A 107 15.14 -1.52 10.36
CA TYR A 107 15.88 -1.37 9.10
C TYR A 107 15.63 -0.01 8.43
N LYS A 108 14.38 0.47 8.39
CA LYS A 108 14.06 1.82 7.86
C LYS A 108 14.80 2.90 8.64
N TRP A 109 14.81 2.81 9.97
CA TRP A 109 15.53 3.74 10.82
C TRP A 109 17.04 3.72 10.57
N LEU A 110 17.65 2.54 10.44
CA LEU A 110 19.08 2.44 10.12
C LEU A 110 19.42 2.97 8.72
N HIS A 111 18.53 2.80 7.74
CA HIS A 111 18.68 3.39 6.41
C HIS A 111 18.53 4.92 6.43
N GLU A 112 17.61 5.45 7.24
CA GLU A 112 17.43 6.89 7.45
C GLU A 112 18.66 7.50 8.13
N ASP A 113 19.16 6.89 9.20
CA ASP A 113 20.42 7.30 9.86
C ASP A 113 21.58 7.33 8.86
N LYS A 114 21.73 6.28 8.06
CA LYS A 114 22.75 6.21 7.01
C LYS A 114 22.59 7.31 5.96
N TRP A 115 21.36 7.63 5.55
CA TRP A 115 21.07 8.71 4.60
C TRP A 115 21.46 10.08 5.18
N GLN A 116 21.25 10.25 6.48
CA GLN A 116 21.63 11.46 7.23
C GLN A 116 23.13 11.52 7.57
N GLY A 117 23.94 10.54 7.14
CA GLY A 117 25.38 10.48 7.40
C GLY A 117 25.75 9.86 8.75
N GLY A 118 24.78 9.26 9.44
CA GLY A 118 24.98 8.53 10.69
C GLY A 118 25.75 7.21 10.50
N LYS A 119 26.20 6.65 11.64
CA LYS A 119 27.08 5.48 11.69
C LYS A 119 26.43 4.26 12.34
N LEU A 120 25.13 4.31 12.67
CA LEU A 120 24.46 3.24 13.41
C LEU A 120 24.49 1.91 12.62
N TYR A 121 24.42 1.98 11.30
CA TYR A 121 24.50 0.79 10.46
C TYR A 121 25.82 0.01 10.63
N THR A 122 26.93 0.66 11.02
CA THR A 122 28.24 -0.01 11.19
C THR A 122 28.27 -0.98 12.37
N TYR A 123 27.36 -0.82 13.32
CA TYR A 123 27.22 -1.73 14.46
C TYR A 123 26.49 -3.03 14.09
N CYS A 124 25.82 -3.08 12.93
CA CYS A 124 25.19 -4.29 12.42
C CYS A 124 26.21 -5.21 11.72
N ARG A 125 26.10 -6.54 11.90
CA ARG A 125 27.00 -7.56 11.31
C ARG A 125 27.32 -7.32 9.83
N HIS A 126 26.27 -6.98 9.09
CA HIS A 126 26.33 -6.85 7.65
C HIS A 126 26.35 -5.40 7.19
N CYS A 127 26.38 -4.40 8.06
CA CYS A 127 26.43 -2.97 7.67
C CYS A 127 25.37 -2.54 6.65
N LEU A 128 24.18 -3.17 6.67
CA LEU A 128 23.13 -3.03 5.65
C LEU A 128 23.58 -3.44 4.21
N CYS A 129 24.68 -4.18 4.08
CA CYS A 129 25.14 -4.85 2.87
C CYS A 129 24.27 -6.07 2.57
N TYR A 130 22.98 -5.85 2.35
CA TYR A 130 22.22 -6.81 1.56
C TYR A 130 22.65 -6.64 0.11
N ARG A 131 23.08 -7.73 -0.53
CA ARG A 131 23.27 -7.77 -1.99
C ARG A 131 22.03 -7.12 -2.61
N LYS A 132 22.22 -6.14 -3.48
CA LYS A 132 21.18 -5.61 -4.34
C LYS A 132 20.64 -6.77 -5.20
N ARG A 133 19.70 -7.55 -4.67
CA ARG A 133 18.73 -8.20 -5.55
C ARG A 133 17.89 -7.03 -6.02
N SER A 134 17.97 -6.74 -7.32
CA SER A 134 16.93 -5.95 -7.96
C SER A 134 15.61 -6.60 -7.58
N LEU A 135 14.86 -5.97 -6.66
CA LEU A 135 13.42 -6.19 -6.60
C LEU A 135 12.97 -5.88 -8.02
N ALA A 136 12.33 -6.85 -8.69
CA ALA A 136 11.92 -6.72 -10.08
C ALA A 136 11.41 -5.29 -10.31
N THR A 137 12.08 -4.57 -11.21
CA THR A 137 11.64 -3.23 -11.61
C THR A 137 10.18 -3.35 -12.01
N PRO A 138 9.24 -2.65 -11.36
CA PRO A 138 7.86 -2.70 -11.79
C PRO A 138 7.84 -2.24 -13.23
N MET A 139 7.32 -3.10 -14.12
CA MET A 139 7.16 -2.79 -15.53
C MET A 139 6.44 -1.44 -15.64
N PRO A 140 7.01 -0.45 -16.37
CA PRO A 140 6.27 0.78 -16.63
C PRO A 140 5.01 0.38 -17.39
N ILE A 141 3.87 0.79 -16.84
CA ILE A 141 2.58 0.64 -17.50
C ILE A 141 2.63 1.57 -18.73
N ILE A 142 2.78 0.97 -19.91
CA ILE A 142 2.51 1.60 -21.21
C ILE A 142 1.15 1.08 -21.67
#